data_AF-A0A0S8KIH9-F1
#
_entry.id   AF-A0A0S8KIH9-F1
#
_cell.length_a   1.000
_cell.length_b   1.000
_cell.length_c   1.000
_cell.angle_alpha   90.00
_cell.angle_beta   90.00
_cell.angle_gamma   90.00
#
_symmetry.space_group_name_H-M   'P 1'
#
loop_
_entity.id
_entity.type
_entity.pdbx_description
1 polymer ?
#
loop_
_entity_poly.entity_id
_entity_poly.type
_entity_poly.pdbx_seq_one_letter_code
_entity_poly.pdbx_strand_id
1 'polypeptide(L)'
;DYVDTLTTTAVDLVFSGHTHGGQVTFFGLWAPFVPSQYGQKYRTGVVSTARTTAIVSNGIGTIPPPVRFFARPEIVLVYLHRSR
;
A
#
# COMPACT_ATOMS: atom_id res chain seq x y z
N ASP A 1 2.70 -3.84 6.80
CA ASP A 1 2.36 -4.24 8.18
C ASP A 1 3.35 -3.88 9.28
N TYR A 2 4.51 -3.30 8.98
CA TYR A 2 5.43 -2.84 10.05
C TYR A 2 5.11 -1.42 10.56
N VAL A 3 4.45 -0.61 9.73
CA VAL A 3 4.22 0.83 9.97
C VAL A 3 3.60 1.14 11.33
N ASP A 4 2.60 0.37 11.79
CA ASP A 4 1.95 0.59 13.09
C ASP A 4 2.82 0.22 14.30
N THR A 5 3.88 -0.56 14.09
CA THR A 5 4.80 -0.98 15.16
C THR A 5 5.97 -0.03 15.37
N LEU A 6 6.11 0.98 14.50
CA LEU A 6 7.14 2.01 14.63
C LEU A 6 6.97 2.76 15.96
N THR A 7 8.03 2.79 16.76
CA THR A 7 8.11 3.56 18.01
C THR A 7 8.80 4.91 17.84
N THR A 8 9.53 5.08 16.73
CA THR A 8 10.25 6.31 16.39
C THR A 8 9.41 7.26 15.53
N THR A 9 9.70 8.55 15.61
CA THR A 9 9.19 9.60 14.73
C THR A 9 10.24 10.05 13.70
N ALA A 10 11.36 9.35 13.58
CA ALA A 10 12.45 9.70 12.65
C ALA A 10 12.21 9.22 11.20
N VAL A 11 11.07 8.62 10.91
CA VAL A 11 10.71 8.11 9.57
C VAL A 11 9.44 8.81 9.13
N ASP A 12 9.58 9.85 8.31
CA ASP A 12 8.43 10.66 7.86
C ASP A 12 7.62 9.97 6.76
N LEU A 13 8.27 9.16 5.93
CA LEU A 13 7.69 8.54 4.74
C LEU A 13 8.13 7.08 4.57
N VAL A 14 7.18 6.19 4.30
CA VAL A 14 7.40 4.77 4.02
C VAL A 14 6.82 4.42 2.64
N PHE A 15 7.58 3.70 1.82
CA PHE A 15 7.09 3.12 0.57
C PHE A 15 6.86 1.62 0.74
N SER A 16 5.71 1.12 0.29
CA SER A 16 5.35 -0.28 0.41
C SER A 16 4.60 -0.80 -0.81
N GLY A 17 4.43 -2.12 -0.86
CA GLY A 17 3.71 -2.83 -1.91
C GLY A 17 3.17 -4.14 -1.35
N HIS A 18 3.58 -5.27 -1.95
CA HIS A 18 3.27 -6.65 -1.49
C HIS A 18 1.84 -7.13 -1.71
N THR A 19 0.81 -6.31 -1.52
CA THR A 19 -0.60 -6.74 -1.60
C THR A 19 -1.14 -6.86 -3.03
N HIS A 20 -0.45 -6.29 -4.02
CA HIS A 20 -0.91 -6.17 -5.42
C HIS A 20 -2.25 -5.41 -5.57
N GLY A 21 -2.64 -4.61 -4.56
CA GLY A 21 -3.98 -4.01 -4.48
C GLY A 21 -5.08 -5.02 -4.10
N GLY A 22 -4.71 -6.23 -3.68
CA GLY A 22 -5.61 -7.32 -3.37
C GLY A 22 -6.22 -7.96 -4.62
N GLN A 23 -5.37 -8.37 -5.59
CA GLN A 23 -5.60 -8.99 -6.92
C GLN A 23 -7.04 -9.12 -7.49
N VAL A 24 -8.03 -9.49 -6.70
CA VAL A 24 -9.46 -9.47 -7.01
C VAL A 24 -10.18 -8.58 -6.01
N THR A 25 -10.78 -7.50 -6.49
CA THR A 25 -11.51 -6.56 -5.64
C THR A 25 -12.96 -6.39 -6.10
N PHE A 26 -13.81 -5.98 -5.18
CA PHE A 26 -15.16 -5.52 -5.46
C PHE A 26 -15.10 -4.05 -5.93
N PHE A 27 -15.03 -3.86 -7.25
CA PHE A 27 -14.97 -2.55 -7.91
C PHE A 27 -13.84 -1.62 -7.39
N GLY A 28 -12.71 -2.19 -6.96
CA GLY A 28 -11.58 -1.44 -6.41
C GLY A 28 -11.76 -0.99 -4.95
N LEU A 29 -12.92 -1.22 -4.35
CA LEU A 29 -13.26 -0.70 -3.02
C LEU A 29 -12.81 -1.64 -1.90
N TRP A 30 -12.96 -2.95 -2.09
CA TRP A 30 -12.65 -3.95 -1.06
C TRP A 30 -12.09 -5.23 -1.67
N ALA A 31 -11.11 -5.86 -1.02
CA ALA A 31 -10.50 -7.12 -1.45
C ALA A 31 -10.84 -8.25 -0.46
N PRO A 32 -11.41 -9.40 -0.90
CA PRO A 32 -11.72 -10.51 0.00
C PRO A 32 -10.50 -11.13 0.67
N PHE A 33 -9.36 -11.08 -0.01
CA PHE A 33 -8.11 -11.60 0.48
C PHE A 33 -7.02 -10.54 0.33
N VAL A 34 -6.38 -10.20 1.46
CA VAL A 34 -5.21 -9.34 1.51
C VAL A 34 -4.25 -9.97 2.53
N PRO A 35 -2.98 -10.20 2.16
CA PRO A 35 -1.98 -10.71 3.09
C PRO A 35 -1.51 -9.58 4.02
N SER A 36 -2.41 -9.10 4.89
CA SER A 36 -2.11 -8.07 5.88
C SER A 36 -2.83 -8.34 7.20
N GLN A 37 -2.10 -8.22 8.31
CA GLN A 37 -2.67 -8.29 9.67
C GLN A 37 -3.64 -7.13 9.96
N TYR A 38 -3.63 -6.08 9.13
CA TYR A 38 -4.52 -4.92 9.24
C TYR A 38 -5.59 -4.91 8.14
N GLY A 39 -5.79 -6.02 7.44
CA GLY A 39 -6.80 -6.16 6.40
C GLY A 39 -6.64 -5.13 5.28
N GLN A 40 -7.66 -4.30 5.07
CA GLN A 40 -7.68 -3.33 3.95
C GLN A 40 -6.81 -2.10 4.18
N LYS A 41 -6.39 -1.82 5.43
CA LYS A 41 -5.71 -0.57 5.81
C LYS A 41 -4.48 -0.31 4.96
N TYR A 42 -3.63 -1.32 4.75
CA TYR A 42 -2.41 -1.24 3.94
C TYR A 42 -2.57 -1.93 2.58
N ARG A 43 -3.78 -1.99 2.04
CA ARG A 43 -3.99 -2.62 0.73
C ARG A 43 -3.44 -1.76 -0.41
N THR A 44 -3.71 -0.46 -0.41
CA THR A 44 -3.37 0.45 -1.52
C THR A 44 -3.45 1.91 -1.07
N GLY A 45 -2.71 2.79 -1.74
CA GLY A 45 -2.80 4.24 -1.58
C GLY A 45 -2.00 4.79 -0.40
N VAL A 46 -2.38 5.99 0.03
CA VAL A 46 -1.73 6.72 1.13
C VAL A 46 -2.39 6.38 2.46
N VAL A 47 -1.59 5.99 3.44
CA VAL A 47 -2.01 5.65 4.79
C VAL A 47 -1.21 6.50 5.77
N SER A 48 -1.88 7.46 6.41
CA SER A 48 -1.26 8.27 7.47
C SER A 48 -1.48 7.64 8.83
N THR A 49 -0.44 7.63 9.64
CA THR A 49 -0.50 7.26 11.07
C THR A 49 -0.09 8.46 11.92
N ALA A 50 -0.14 8.33 13.24
CA ALA A 50 0.32 9.40 14.14
C ALA A 50 1.83 9.72 14.02
N ARG A 51 2.64 8.83 13.40
CA ARG A 51 4.11 8.92 13.39
C ARG A 51 4.72 9.05 12.00
N THR A 52 4.04 8.54 10.97
CA THR A 52 4.58 8.47 9.60
C THR A 52 3.45 8.39 8.57
N THR A 53 3.78 8.68 7.31
CA THR A 53 2.91 8.42 6.17
C THR A 53 3.46 7.25 5.35
N ALA A 54 2.61 6.27 5.04
CA ALA A 54 2.95 5.16 4.15
C ALA A 54 2.25 5.32 2.80
N ILE A 55 2.98 5.09 1.71
CA ILE A 55 2.47 5.01 0.35
C ILE A 55 2.57 3.55 -0.08
N VAL A 56 1.41 2.90 -0.25
CA VAL A 56 1.32 1.50 -0.68
C VAL A 56 0.95 1.45 -2.15
N SER A 57 1.89 1.05 -3.00
CA SER A 57 1.62 0.86 -4.42
C SER A 57 0.96 -0.48 -4.71
N ASN A 58 0.07 -0.52 -5.70
CA ASN A 58 -0.45 -1.78 -6.24
C ASN A 58 0.60 -2.57 -7.04
N GLY A 59 1.73 -1.94 -7.38
CA GLY A 59 2.80 -2.52 -8.20
C GLY A 59 2.33 -2.96 -9.59
N ILE A 60 3.24 -3.55 -10.36
CA ILE A 60 2.96 -4.01 -11.73
C ILE A 60 2.79 -5.53 -11.84
N GLY A 61 3.38 -6.30 -10.92
CA GLY A 61 3.36 -7.76 -10.94
C GLY A 61 2.09 -8.40 -10.37
N THR A 62 2.09 -9.73 -10.35
CA THR A 62 1.05 -10.60 -9.79
C THR A 62 1.66 -11.81 -9.10
N ILE A 63 0.90 -12.48 -8.23
CA ILE A 63 1.15 -13.82 -7.73
C ILE A 63 0.12 -14.81 -8.32
N PRO A 64 0.34 -16.13 -8.32
CA PRO A 64 -0.66 -17.10 -8.75
C PRO A 64 -1.96 -17.02 -7.91
N PRO A 65 -3.15 -17.06 -8.55
CA PRO A 65 -3.36 -16.97 -10.00
C PRO A 65 -3.09 -15.54 -10.52
N PRO A 66 -2.45 -15.37 -11.70
CA PRO A 66 -1.98 -14.07 -12.20
C PRO A 66 -3.13 -13.20 -12.75
N VAL A 67 -4.04 -12.79 -11.87
CA VAL A 67 -5.23 -12.01 -12.22
C VAL A 67 -5.23 -10.65 -11.51
N ARG A 68 -5.86 -9.67 -12.15
CA ARG A 68 -6.04 -8.32 -11.61
C ARG A 68 -7.45 -7.81 -11.91
N PHE A 69 -8.44 -8.25 -11.14
CA PHE A 69 -9.84 -7.86 -11.32
C PHE A 69 -10.15 -6.63 -10.46
N PHE A 70 -10.41 -5.49 -11.10
CA PHE A 70 -10.52 -4.17 -10.48
C PHE A 70 -9.32 -3.73 -9.61
N ALA A 71 -8.17 -4.42 -9.73
CA ALA A 71 -6.91 -4.11 -9.03
C ALA A 71 -5.86 -3.57 -10.01
N ARG A 72 -6.05 -2.33 -10.51
CA ARG A 72 -5.22 -1.75 -11.59
C ARG A 72 -3.72 -1.71 -11.19
N PRO A 73 -2.80 -2.13 -12.09
CA PRO A 73 -1.37 -1.90 -11.92
C PRO A 73 -1.03 -0.44 -11.71
N GLU A 74 0.00 -0.18 -10.92
CA GLU A 74 0.37 1.18 -10.52
C GLU A 74 1.89 1.33 -10.41
N ILE A 75 2.38 2.49 -10.85
CA ILE A 75 3.72 2.99 -10.57
C ILE A 75 3.52 4.36 -9.91
N VAL A 76 4.01 4.51 -8.67
CA VAL A 76 3.92 5.78 -7.95
C VAL A 76 5.21 6.55 -8.13
N LEU A 77 5.09 7.80 -8.58
CA LEU A 77 6.21 8.72 -8.74
C LEU A 77 6.17 9.76 -7.62
N VAL A 78 7.22 9.81 -6.81
CA VAL A 78 7.31 10.72 -5.66
C VAL A 78 8.49 11.66 -5.82
N TYR A 79 8.20 12.95 -5.75
CA TYR A 79 9.18 14.02 -5.79
C TYR A 79 9.33 14.60 -4.39
N LEU A 80 10.52 14.50 -3.82
CA LEU A 80 10.85 15.10 -2.53
C LEU A 80 11.55 16.44 -2.78
N HIS A 81 11.05 17.46 -2.11
CA HIS A 81 11.63 18.80 -2.13
C HIS A 81 12.10 19.15 -0.73
N ARG A 82 13.24 19.82 -0.63
CA ARG A 82 13.70 20.38 0.63
C ARG A 82 12.69 21.44 1.10
N SER A 83 12.27 21.38 2.37
CA SER A 83 11.53 22.49 2.97
C SER A 83 12.38 23.75 2.86
N ARG A 84 11.76 24.84 2.38
CA ARG A 84 12.39 26.16 2.39
C ARG A 84 12.63 26.61 3.82
#